data_AF-A0A7S1WFH4-F1
#
_entry.id   AF-A0A7S1WFH4-F1
#
_cell.length_a   1.000
_cell.length_b   1.000
_cell.length_c   1.000
_cell.angle_alpha   90.00
_cell.angle_beta   90.00
_cell.angle_gamma   90.00
#
_symmetry.space_group_name_H-M   'P 1'
#
loop_
_entity.id
_entity.type
_entity.pdbx_description
1 polymer ?
#
loop_
_entity_poly.entity_id
_entity_poly.type
_entity_poly.pdbx_seq_one_letter_code
_entity_poly.pdbx_strand_id
1 'polypeptide(L)'
;VLDVSVLFKASAPAFAESYELVRSLFAAPSAASGSGGTAGGHPSANFVVHWEEETDERPLGTLLDSVLVRAEAQEAQGLLFTVDDALWFGRFDAGEAVRALQGELRAYAVHAKLCPRVEFAHPNGKFMRVPRLCTLPGCHGSGGSVAASPVGGAPLHGAESELLVYERSQGEYDWNYPWELSASIYRLEDVQDMLAAIRE
;
A
#
# COMPACT_ATOMS: atom_id res chain seq x y z
N VAL A 1 -2.71 -2.94 -16.43
CA VAL A 1 -1.23 -2.80 -16.32
C VAL A 1 -0.99 -2.11 -14.99
N LEU A 2 -0.08 -2.62 -14.16
CA LEU A 2 0.26 -1.95 -12.91
C LEU A 2 1.29 -0.86 -13.19
N ASP A 3 0.97 0.40 -12.91
CA ASP A 3 1.92 1.51 -13.02
C ASP A 3 2.55 1.77 -11.64
N VAL A 4 3.87 1.65 -11.57
CA VAL A 4 4.64 1.77 -10.33
C VAL A 4 5.54 2.98 -10.45
N SER A 5 5.41 3.93 -9.53
CA SER A 5 6.31 5.08 -9.44
C SER A 5 7.15 4.96 -8.19
N VAL A 6 8.48 4.88 -8.36
CA VAL A 6 9.46 4.87 -7.28
C VAL A 6 10.05 6.27 -7.17
N LEU A 7 9.69 6.96 -6.08
CA LEU A 7 10.18 8.31 -5.78
C LEU A 7 11.28 8.18 -4.73
N PHE A 8 12.47 8.72 -5.00
CA PHE A 8 13.62 8.50 -4.13
C PHE A 8 14.51 9.73 -4.02
N LYS A 9 15.34 9.81 -2.97
CA LYS A 9 16.30 10.90 -2.77
C LYS A 9 17.73 10.37 -2.70
N ALA A 10 18.40 10.26 -3.84
CA ALA A 10 19.76 9.70 -3.91
C ALA A 10 20.86 10.70 -3.47
N SER A 11 20.53 11.98 -3.30
CA SER A 11 21.46 12.99 -2.77
C SER A 11 21.97 12.68 -1.35
N ALA A 12 21.35 11.74 -0.64
CA ALA A 12 21.86 11.17 0.61
C ALA A 12 22.73 9.93 0.32
N PRO A 13 24.07 9.99 0.48
CA PRO A 13 24.98 8.88 0.14
C PRO A 13 24.66 7.57 0.86
N ALA A 14 24.02 7.65 2.03
CA ALA A 14 23.62 6.50 2.83
C ALA A 14 22.60 5.58 2.12
N PHE A 15 21.89 6.06 1.10
CA PHE A 15 20.80 5.32 0.44
C PHE A 15 21.10 4.97 -1.03
N ALA A 16 22.19 5.50 -1.60
CA ALA A 16 22.53 5.28 -3.01
C ALA A 16 22.66 3.78 -3.38
N GLU A 17 23.27 2.97 -2.51
CA GLU A 17 23.42 1.52 -2.73
C GLU A 17 22.08 0.77 -2.63
N SER A 18 21.21 1.17 -1.69
CA SER A 18 19.88 0.57 -1.53
C SER A 18 19.03 0.78 -2.78
N TYR A 19 19.10 1.94 -3.42
CA TYR A 19 18.32 2.22 -4.63
C TYR A 19 18.76 1.39 -5.82
N GLU A 20 20.06 1.23 -6.05
CA GLU A 20 20.57 0.37 -7.12
C GLU A 20 20.18 -1.11 -6.89
N LEU A 21 20.20 -1.56 -5.63
CA LEU A 21 19.72 -2.89 -5.28
C LEU A 21 18.23 -3.05 -5.63
N VAL A 22 17.35 -2.15 -5.16
CA VAL A 22 15.91 -2.23 -5.44
C VAL A 22 15.66 -2.15 -6.95
N ARG A 23 16.34 -1.25 -7.66
CA ARG A 23 16.26 -1.14 -9.12
C ARG A 23 16.64 -2.44 -9.83
N SER A 24 17.66 -3.14 -9.34
CA SER A 24 18.07 -4.44 -9.88
C SER A 24 17.01 -5.53 -9.70
N LEU A 25 16.15 -5.44 -8.68
CA LEU A 25 15.04 -6.39 -8.48
C LEU A 25 13.93 -6.22 -9.53
N PHE A 26 13.76 -5.01 -10.06
CA PHE A 26 12.79 -4.70 -11.12
C PHE A 26 13.37 -4.82 -12.53
N ALA A 27 14.69 -4.85 -12.66
CA ALA A 27 15.34 -5.22 -13.90
C ALA A 27 15.04 -6.70 -14.15
N ALA A 28 14.05 -6.97 -15.02
CA ALA A 28 13.68 -8.33 -15.39
C ALA A 28 14.95 -9.16 -15.67
N PRO A 29 15.03 -10.43 -15.23
CA PRO A 29 16.13 -11.29 -15.62
C PRO A 29 16.13 -11.31 -17.14
N SER A 30 17.08 -10.59 -17.74
CA SER A 30 17.21 -10.46 -19.18
C SER A 30 17.20 -11.86 -19.73
N ALA A 31 16.17 -12.20 -20.51
CA ALA A 31 15.83 -13.54 -20.94
C ALA A 31 17.09 -14.33 -21.32
N ALA A 32 17.66 -15.06 -20.36
CA ALA A 32 18.75 -15.95 -20.59
C ALA A 32 18.12 -17.19 -21.23
N SER A 33 17.93 -17.06 -22.56
CA SER A 33 17.94 -18.13 -23.55
C SER A 33 18.07 -19.53 -22.95
N GLY A 34 16.94 -20.17 -22.69
CA GLY A 34 16.86 -21.55 -22.20
C GLY A 34 15.61 -22.21 -22.74
N SER A 35 15.65 -22.59 -24.01
CA SER A 35 14.64 -23.41 -24.69
C SER A 35 14.41 -24.72 -23.93
N GLY A 36 13.15 -25.04 -23.63
CA GLY A 36 12.69 -26.42 -23.41
C GLY A 36 12.11 -26.70 -22.04
N GLY A 37 10.85 -26.33 -21.83
CA GLY A 37 10.10 -26.76 -20.65
C GLY A 37 8.68 -26.23 -20.65
N THR A 38 7.73 -27.05 -21.14
CA THR A 38 6.30 -26.80 -21.02
C THR A 38 5.85 -26.98 -19.57
N ALA A 39 5.91 -25.92 -18.76
CA ALA A 39 5.27 -25.86 -17.46
C ALA A 39 4.53 -24.52 -17.34
N GLY A 40 3.28 -24.58 -16.85
CA GLY A 40 2.28 -23.51 -16.94
C GLY A 40 2.84 -22.14 -16.63
N GLY A 41 2.98 -21.32 -17.67
CA GLY A 41 3.38 -19.92 -17.54
C GLY A 41 2.28 -19.18 -16.79
N HIS A 42 2.55 -18.81 -15.54
CA HIS A 42 1.80 -17.74 -14.91
C HIS A 42 1.89 -16.52 -15.83
N PRO A 43 0.77 -15.87 -16.18
CA PRO A 43 0.82 -14.66 -16.99
C PRO A 43 1.71 -13.66 -16.27
N SER A 44 2.84 -13.30 -16.89
CA SER A 44 3.68 -12.22 -16.39
C SER A 44 2.81 -10.99 -16.27
N ALA A 45 2.63 -10.50 -15.04
CA ALA A 45 1.87 -9.28 -14.82
C ALA A 45 2.57 -8.15 -15.60
N ASN A 46 1.84 -7.51 -16.51
CA ASN A 46 2.35 -6.33 -17.19
C ASN A 46 2.36 -5.18 -16.19
N PHE A 47 3.56 -4.78 -15.76
CA PHE A 47 3.79 -3.58 -14.96
C PHE A 47 4.80 -2.66 -15.65
N VAL A 48 4.68 -1.36 -15.39
CA VAL A 48 5.59 -0.32 -15.85
C VAL A 48 6.15 0.36 -14.61
N VAL A 49 7.47 0.55 -14.56
CA VAL A 49 8.14 1.20 -13.43
C VAL A 49 8.76 2.52 -13.87
N HIS A 50 8.42 3.59 -13.17
CA HIS A 50 8.99 4.93 -13.33
C HIS A 50 9.88 5.22 -12.12
N TRP A 51 11.12 5.62 -12.37
CA TRP A 51 12.08 5.98 -11.34
C TRP A 51 12.27 7.49 -11.35
N GLU A 52 11.95 8.16 -10.26
CA GLU A 52 12.02 9.62 -10.18
C GLU A 52 12.83 10.06 -8.94
N GLU A 53 13.91 10.79 -9.19
CA GLU A 53 14.77 11.34 -8.14
C GLU A 53 14.25 12.70 -7.68
N GLU A 54 14.15 12.86 -6.37
CA GLU A 54 13.95 14.14 -5.70
C GLU A 54 15.27 14.92 -5.67
N THR A 55 15.25 16.09 -6.33
CA THR A 55 16.34 17.07 -6.32
C THR A 55 15.83 18.40 -5.80
N ASP A 56 16.72 19.36 -5.59
CA ASP A 56 16.33 20.72 -5.17
C ASP A 56 15.44 21.40 -6.22
N GLU A 57 15.62 21.07 -7.52
CA GLU A 57 14.81 21.57 -8.64
C GLU A 57 13.50 20.78 -8.84
N ARG A 58 13.44 19.56 -8.33
CA ARG A 58 12.28 18.65 -8.44
C ARG A 58 11.95 18.08 -7.05
N PRO A 59 11.36 18.91 -6.15
CA PRO A 59 10.98 18.44 -4.83
C PRO A 59 9.88 17.37 -4.93
N LEU A 60 9.73 16.57 -3.87
CA LEU A 60 8.75 15.47 -3.82
C LEU A 60 7.34 15.87 -4.29
N GLY A 61 6.88 17.07 -3.93
CA GLY A 61 5.58 17.59 -4.37
C GLY A 61 5.43 17.61 -5.91
N THR A 62 6.46 18.05 -6.63
CA THR A 62 6.47 18.09 -8.11
C THR A 62 6.54 16.69 -8.72
N LEU A 63 7.22 15.75 -8.07
CA LEU A 63 7.22 14.35 -8.49
C LEU A 63 5.83 13.74 -8.34
N LEU A 64 5.16 14.00 -7.21
CA LEU A 64 3.79 13.54 -6.97
C LEU A 64 2.80 14.10 -8.00
N ASP A 65 2.95 15.35 -8.45
CA ASP A 65 2.15 15.90 -9.56
C ASP A 65 2.32 15.08 -10.84
N SER A 66 3.55 14.66 -11.14
CA SER A 66 3.85 13.85 -12.31
C SER A 66 3.20 12.46 -12.21
N VAL A 67 3.15 11.87 -11.00
CA VAL A 67 2.42 10.63 -10.73
C VAL A 67 0.92 10.82 -10.93
N LEU A 68 0.34 11.91 -10.40
CA LEU A 68 -1.08 12.21 -10.54
C LEU A 68 -1.50 12.35 -12.01
N VAL A 69 -0.76 13.13 -12.80
CA VAL A 69 -1.04 13.32 -14.23
C VAL A 69 -1.03 11.98 -14.97
N ARG A 70 -0.10 11.08 -14.64
CA ARG A 70 -0.07 9.73 -15.24
C ARG A 70 -1.25 8.88 -14.79
N ALA A 71 -1.57 8.91 -13.50
CA ALA A 71 -2.70 8.16 -12.94
C ALA A 71 -4.01 8.58 -13.61
N GLU A 72 -4.24 9.87 -13.80
CA GLU A 72 -5.39 10.41 -14.53
C GLU A 72 -5.42 9.95 -15.99
N ALA A 73 -4.29 10.07 -16.70
CA ALA A 73 -4.19 9.67 -18.10
C ALA A 73 -4.44 8.16 -18.32
N GLN A 74 -4.26 7.35 -17.28
CA GLN A 74 -4.54 5.91 -17.29
C GLN A 74 -5.92 5.55 -16.74
N GLU A 75 -6.75 6.55 -16.39
CA GLU A 75 -8.05 6.35 -15.73
C GLU A 75 -7.91 5.47 -14.48
N ALA A 76 -6.83 5.68 -13.71
CA ALA A 76 -6.56 4.91 -12.52
C ALA A 76 -7.68 5.12 -11.48
N GLN A 77 -8.12 4.01 -10.90
CA GLN A 77 -9.22 4.01 -9.92
C GLN A 77 -8.79 4.37 -8.50
N GLY A 78 -7.49 4.32 -8.23
CA GLY A 78 -6.93 4.61 -6.93
C GLY A 78 -5.41 4.56 -6.96
N LEU A 79 -4.82 5.08 -5.90
CA LEU A 79 -3.38 5.12 -5.69
C LEU A 79 -3.02 4.36 -4.41
N LEU A 80 -2.07 3.44 -4.54
CA LEU A 80 -1.46 2.72 -3.43
C LEU A 80 -0.16 3.43 -3.05
N PHE A 81 -0.10 4.02 -1.88
CA PHE A 81 1.14 4.52 -1.29
C PHE A 81 1.78 3.41 -0.45
N THR A 82 3.04 3.12 -0.71
CA THR A 82 3.89 2.24 0.09
C THR A 82 5.08 3.06 0.63
N VAL A 83 5.67 2.66 1.75
CA VAL A 83 6.92 3.27 2.23
C VAL A 83 8.13 2.39 1.98
N ASP A 84 9.31 2.97 2.17
CA ASP A 84 10.59 2.27 2.13
C ASP A 84 10.62 1.10 3.15
N ASP A 85 11.23 -0.02 2.76
CA ASP A 85 11.43 -1.25 3.54
C ASP A 85 10.21 -2.17 3.78
N ALA A 86 9.06 -1.90 3.14
CA ALA A 86 7.90 -2.78 3.24
C ALA A 86 8.06 -4.07 2.40
N LEU A 87 8.29 -5.20 3.07
CA LEU A 87 8.26 -6.53 2.45
C LEU A 87 6.89 -7.21 2.66
N TRP A 88 6.24 -7.53 1.54
CA TRP A 88 4.93 -8.15 1.53
C TRP A 88 5.07 -9.66 1.40
N PHE A 89 4.77 -10.39 2.47
CA PHE A 89 4.71 -11.85 2.46
C PHE A 89 3.24 -12.29 2.47
N GLY A 90 2.85 -13.04 1.43
CA GLY A 90 1.48 -13.53 1.27
C GLY A 90 0.74 -12.85 0.13
N ARG A 91 -0.52 -13.23 -0.06
CA ARG A 91 -1.37 -12.69 -1.13
C ARG A 91 -2.13 -11.49 -0.61
N PHE A 92 -1.92 -10.33 -1.24
CA PHE A 92 -2.73 -9.13 -1.08
C PHE A 92 -3.49 -8.88 -2.38
N ASP A 93 -4.82 -8.91 -2.33
CA ASP A 93 -5.66 -8.56 -3.48
C ASP A 93 -5.98 -7.06 -3.45
N ALA A 94 -5.07 -6.27 -4.04
CA ALA A 94 -5.26 -4.82 -4.17
C ALA A 94 -6.54 -4.47 -4.93
N GLY A 95 -6.98 -5.34 -5.86
CA GLY A 95 -8.22 -5.13 -6.62
C GLY A 95 -9.46 -5.25 -5.75
N GLU A 96 -9.48 -6.21 -4.82
CA GLU A 96 -10.54 -6.31 -3.80
C GLU A 96 -10.55 -5.08 -2.88
N ALA A 97 -9.39 -4.62 -2.42
CA ALA A 97 -9.29 -3.41 -1.61
C ALA A 97 -9.81 -2.16 -2.34
N VAL A 98 -9.47 -1.99 -3.63
CA VAL A 98 -10.00 -0.89 -4.46
C VAL A 98 -11.51 -1.00 -4.61
N ARG A 99 -12.05 -2.21 -4.88
CA ARG A 99 -13.51 -2.42 -4.97
C ARG A 99 -14.22 -2.11 -3.65
N ALA A 100 -13.65 -2.51 -2.52
CA ALA A 100 -14.19 -2.20 -1.21
C ALA A 100 -14.22 -0.68 -0.97
N LEU A 101 -13.13 0.01 -1.32
CA LEU A 101 -13.06 1.47 -1.23
C LEU A 101 -14.10 2.15 -2.12
N GLN A 102 -14.30 1.68 -3.35
CA GLN A 102 -15.32 2.23 -4.26
C GLN A 102 -16.75 1.93 -3.81
N GLY A 103 -16.98 0.78 -3.19
CA GLY A 103 -18.31 0.35 -2.75
C GLY A 103 -18.82 1.05 -1.49
N GLU A 104 -17.93 1.62 -0.67
CA GLU A 104 -18.28 2.30 0.58
C GLU A 104 -17.86 3.77 0.55
N LEU A 105 -18.80 4.67 0.24
CA LEU A 105 -18.55 6.11 0.11
C LEU A 105 -18.05 6.76 1.41
N ARG A 106 -18.28 6.13 2.57
CA ARG A 106 -17.79 6.64 3.87
C ARG A 106 -16.36 6.19 4.16
N ALA A 107 -15.84 5.20 3.44
CA ALA A 107 -14.46 4.77 3.58
C ALA A 107 -13.55 5.82 2.93
N TYR A 108 -12.57 6.31 3.70
CA TYR A 108 -11.59 7.28 3.21
C TYR A 108 -10.39 6.60 2.56
N ALA A 109 -9.96 5.47 3.10
CA ALA A 109 -8.80 4.72 2.64
C ALA A 109 -8.92 3.25 3.04
N VAL A 110 -8.14 2.39 2.38
CA VAL A 110 -7.88 1.02 2.83
C VAL A 110 -6.42 0.90 3.20
N HIS A 111 -6.16 0.59 4.47
CA HIS A 111 -4.81 0.40 4.98
C HIS A 111 -4.49 -1.09 5.02
N ALA A 112 -3.35 -1.48 4.45
CA ALA A 112 -2.67 -2.67 4.92
C ALA A 112 -2.01 -2.32 6.25
N LYS A 113 -2.10 -3.23 7.22
CA LYS A 113 -1.47 -3.08 8.53
C LYS A 113 -0.79 -4.39 8.85
N LEU A 114 0.46 -4.33 9.34
CA LEU A 114 1.20 -5.54 9.76
C LEU A 114 0.49 -6.28 10.89
N CYS A 115 -0.21 -5.55 11.76
CA CYS A 115 -0.97 -6.08 12.87
C CYS A 115 -2.17 -5.16 13.15
N PRO A 116 -3.37 -5.69 13.44
CA PRO A 116 -4.51 -4.86 13.86
C PRO A 116 -4.32 -4.20 15.23
N ARG A 117 -3.27 -4.53 15.98
CA ARG A 117 -2.96 -3.99 17.32
C ARG A 117 -1.65 -3.20 17.34
N VAL A 118 -1.42 -2.34 16.35
CA VAL A 118 -0.33 -1.35 16.45
C VAL A 118 -0.68 -0.35 17.56
N GLU A 119 0.04 -0.45 18.68
CA GLU A 119 -0.22 0.32 19.90
C GLU A 119 0.81 1.43 20.14
N PHE A 120 1.90 1.51 19.36
CA PHE A 120 3.00 2.47 19.58
C PHE A 120 3.36 3.22 18.30
N ALA A 121 3.40 4.56 18.37
CA ALA A 121 3.86 5.41 17.27
C ALA A 121 5.32 5.79 17.47
N HIS A 122 6.20 5.25 16.62
CA HIS A 122 7.63 5.56 16.65
C HIS A 122 7.95 7.03 16.38
N PRO A 123 7.36 7.70 15.37
CA PRO A 123 7.64 9.11 15.11
C PRO A 123 7.31 10.01 16.31
N ASN A 124 6.36 9.57 17.13
CA ASN A 124 5.86 10.34 18.26
C ASN A 124 6.41 9.89 19.62
N GLY A 125 7.07 8.73 19.70
CA GLY A 125 7.62 8.17 20.93
C GLY A 125 6.56 7.86 21.99
N LYS A 126 5.34 7.46 21.61
CA LYS A 126 4.23 7.26 22.55
C LYS A 126 3.27 6.14 22.15
N PHE A 127 2.62 5.56 23.15
CA PHE A 127 1.49 4.67 22.95
C PHE A 127 0.29 5.43 22.39
N MET A 128 -0.46 4.76 21.54
CA MET A 128 -1.62 5.29 20.85
C MET A 128 -2.87 4.54 21.30
N ARG A 129 -4.01 5.23 21.27
CA ARG A 129 -5.29 4.54 21.36
C ARG A 129 -5.56 3.73 20.09
N VAL A 130 -5.70 2.41 20.24
CA VAL A 130 -6.17 1.52 19.16
C VAL A 130 -7.65 1.80 18.92
N PRO A 131 -8.06 2.11 17.68
CA PRO A 131 -9.46 2.34 17.38
C PRO A 131 -10.24 1.03 17.49
N ARG A 132 -11.54 1.13 17.74
CA ARG A 132 -12.37 -0.07 17.75
C ARG A 132 -12.50 -0.60 16.32
N LEU A 133 -12.00 -1.81 16.10
CA LEU A 133 -12.12 -2.51 14.83
C LEU A 133 -13.44 -3.28 14.77
N CYS A 134 -14.11 -3.18 13.63
CA CYS A 134 -15.36 -3.85 13.32
C CYS A 134 -15.24 -4.57 11.98
N THR A 135 -15.94 -5.67 11.81
CA THR A 135 -16.07 -6.35 10.51
C THR A 135 -17.16 -5.70 9.67
N LEU A 136 -16.92 -5.51 8.37
CA LEU A 136 -17.98 -5.08 7.45
C LEU A 136 -19.02 -6.18 7.27
N PRO A 137 -20.32 -5.92 7.50
CA PRO A 137 -21.37 -6.87 7.19
C PRO A 137 -21.37 -7.16 5.68
N GLY A 138 -21.12 -8.42 5.29
CA GLY A 138 -21.11 -8.84 3.88
C GLY A 138 -19.74 -8.94 3.21
N CYS A 139 -18.66 -8.49 3.88
CA CYS A 139 -17.27 -8.72 3.45
C CYS A 139 -16.69 -9.99 4.09
N HIS A 140 -17.51 -11.02 4.25
CA HIS A 140 -16.98 -12.34 4.56
C HIS A 140 -16.36 -12.87 3.28
N GLY A 141 -15.03 -12.93 3.27
CA GLY A 141 -14.33 -13.86 2.40
C GLY A 141 -15.06 -15.20 2.45
N SER A 142 -15.16 -15.86 1.30
CA SER A 142 -15.93 -17.08 1.10
C SER A 142 -15.61 -18.24 2.06
N GLY A 143 -14.69 -18.09 3.02
CA GLY A 143 -14.48 -18.97 4.16
C GLY A 143 -15.31 -18.59 5.41
N GLY A 144 -16.33 -19.39 5.69
CA GLY A 144 -16.96 -19.65 7.00
C GLY A 144 -16.77 -18.66 8.16
N SER A 145 -17.88 -18.06 8.60
CA SER A 145 -18.05 -17.34 9.86
C SER A 145 -17.32 -18.02 11.04
N VAL A 146 -16.24 -17.41 11.52
CA VAL A 146 -15.64 -17.72 12.82
C VAL A 146 -16.03 -16.59 13.76
N ALA A 147 -16.95 -16.87 14.68
CA ALA A 147 -17.31 -15.96 15.74
C ALA A 147 -16.06 -15.50 16.50
N ALA A 148 -15.96 -14.19 16.75
CA ALA A 148 -14.90 -13.58 17.54
C ALA A 148 -14.75 -14.33 18.88
N SER A 149 -13.72 -15.15 18.99
CA SER A 149 -13.40 -15.86 20.22
C SER A 149 -12.55 -14.95 21.11
N PRO A 150 -12.96 -14.67 22.35
CA PRO A 150 -12.15 -13.89 23.27
C PRO A 150 -11.03 -14.78 23.82
N VAL A 151 -9.79 -14.31 23.68
CA VAL A 151 -8.64 -14.67 24.53
C VAL A 151 -8.30 -16.17 24.60
N GLY A 152 -7.43 -16.63 23.71
CA GLY A 152 -6.78 -17.93 23.85
C GLY A 152 -6.11 -18.36 22.55
N GLY A 153 -4.77 -18.37 22.53
CA GLY A 153 -3.97 -18.52 21.32
C GLY A 153 -4.30 -19.76 20.48
N ALA A 154 -4.49 -19.52 19.18
CA ALA A 154 -4.40 -20.52 18.11
C ALA A 154 -3.77 -19.85 16.87
N PRO A 155 -3.12 -20.62 15.97
CA PRO A 155 -2.18 -20.08 15.01
C PRO A 155 -2.87 -19.38 13.82
N LEU A 156 -2.34 -18.20 13.48
CA LEU A 156 -2.64 -17.44 12.26
C LEU A 156 -2.11 -18.18 11.01
N HIS A 157 -2.73 -19.30 10.65
CA HIS A 157 -2.48 -19.97 9.38
C HIS A 157 -3.75 -19.98 8.54
N GLY A 158 -3.76 -19.13 7.52
CA GLY A 158 -4.67 -19.25 6.37
C GLY A 158 -5.98 -18.47 6.43
N ALA A 159 -6.18 -17.56 7.40
CA ALA A 159 -7.35 -16.69 7.37
C ALA A 159 -7.22 -15.70 6.20
N GLU A 160 -8.17 -15.76 5.26
CA GLU A 160 -8.38 -14.76 4.22
C GLU A 160 -8.30 -13.36 4.86
N SER A 161 -7.61 -12.42 4.20
CA SER A 161 -7.38 -11.07 4.73
C SER A 161 -8.71 -10.43 5.16
N GLU A 162 -8.95 -10.38 6.47
CA GLU A 162 -10.17 -9.84 7.02
C GLU A 162 -10.15 -8.31 6.88
N LEU A 163 -11.07 -7.76 6.08
CA LEU A 163 -11.26 -6.31 5.98
C LEU A 163 -11.92 -5.80 7.27
N LEU A 164 -11.12 -5.10 8.07
CA LEU A 164 -11.54 -4.45 9.29
C LEU A 164 -11.77 -2.95 9.03
N VAL A 165 -12.82 -2.41 9.64
CA VAL A 165 -13.20 -1.00 9.56
C VAL A 165 -13.13 -0.36 10.93
N TYR A 166 -12.71 0.90 10.94
CA TYR A 166 -12.71 1.72 12.13
C TYR A 166 -13.07 3.16 11.80
N GLU A 167 -13.52 3.90 12.82
CA GLU A 167 -13.74 5.34 12.70
C GLU A 167 -12.41 6.09 12.87
N ARG A 168 -12.04 6.88 11.86
CA ARG A 168 -10.80 7.68 11.85
C ARG A 168 -10.63 8.55 13.11
N SER A 169 -11.72 9.12 13.61
CA SER A 169 -11.74 9.96 14.82
C SER A 169 -11.35 9.21 16.10
N GLN A 170 -11.40 7.87 16.09
CA GLN A 170 -11.00 7.05 17.23
C GLN A 170 -9.51 6.70 17.23
N GLY A 171 -8.88 6.70 16.06
CA GLY A 171 -7.45 6.43 15.89
C GLY A 171 -6.59 7.65 16.26
N GLU A 172 -5.35 7.39 16.64
CA GLU A 172 -4.34 8.42 16.93
C GLU A 172 -3.06 8.15 16.14
N TYR A 173 -2.31 9.22 15.82
CA TYR A 173 -0.99 9.18 15.17
C TYR A 173 -0.96 8.25 13.93
N ASP A 174 -0.20 7.15 13.99
CA ASP A 174 0.02 6.21 12.88
C ASP A 174 -1.25 5.48 12.41
N TRP A 175 -2.33 5.50 13.21
CA TRP A 175 -3.65 5.04 12.74
C TRP A 175 -4.29 5.98 11.73
N ASN A 176 -3.87 7.25 11.70
CA ASN A 176 -4.40 8.27 10.79
C ASN A 176 -3.32 8.82 9.85
N TYR A 177 -2.11 8.25 9.89
CA TYR A 177 -1.01 8.68 9.04
C TYR A 177 -1.22 8.14 7.62
N PRO A 178 -1.29 9.02 6.60
CA PRO A 178 -1.69 8.60 5.27
C PRO A 178 -0.60 7.82 4.50
N TRP A 179 0.65 7.94 4.95
CA TRP A 179 1.79 7.21 4.40
C TRP A 179 2.25 6.13 5.38
N GLU A 180 1.31 5.27 5.73
CA GLU A 180 1.50 4.17 6.68
C GLU A 180 2.72 3.28 6.35
N LEU A 181 3.32 2.69 7.38
CA LEU A 181 4.53 1.86 7.34
C LEU A 181 4.50 0.64 6.38
N SER A 182 3.34 0.26 5.84
CA SER A 182 3.17 -0.84 4.90
C SER A 182 2.55 -0.34 3.61
N ALA A 183 1.23 -0.12 3.57
CA ALA A 183 0.62 0.66 2.49
C ALA A 183 -0.80 1.14 2.77
N SER A 184 -1.21 2.14 2.01
CA SER A 184 -2.55 2.71 2.03
C SER A 184 -3.06 2.96 0.61
N ILE A 185 -4.30 2.55 0.35
CA ILE A 185 -4.99 2.79 -0.92
C ILE A 185 -6.02 3.90 -0.73
N TYR A 186 -6.01 4.86 -1.64
CA TYR A 186 -6.93 5.99 -1.71
C TYR A 186 -7.60 6.06 -3.08
N ARG A 187 -8.77 6.71 -3.14
CA ARG A 187 -9.33 7.13 -4.43
C ARG A 187 -8.46 8.23 -5.02
N LEU A 188 -8.43 8.32 -6.34
CA LEU A 188 -7.59 9.32 -7.00
C LEU A 188 -8.03 10.74 -6.60
N GLU A 189 -9.34 11.02 -6.55
CA GLU A 189 -9.85 12.33 -6.12
C GLU A 189 -9.45 12.68 -4.68
N ASP A 190 -9.49 11.72 -3.76
CA ASP A 190 -9.15 11.93 -2.35
C ASP A 190 -7.65 12.28 -2.19
N VAL A 191 -6.78 11.72 -3.05
CA VAL A 191 -5.34 12.05 -3.07
C VAL A 191 -5.10 13.46 -3.58
N GLN A 192 -5.83 13.89 -4.60
CA GLN A 192 -5.71 15.25 -5.15
C GLN A 192 -6.08 16.29 -4.10
N ASP A 193 -7.22 16.09 -3.44
CA ASP A 193 -7.67 16.96 -2.35
C ASP A 193 -6.67 16.98 -1.18
N MET A 194 -6.15 15.82 -0.80
CA MET A 194 -5.13 15.70 0.25
C MET A 194 -3.86 16.47 -0.11
N LEU A 195 -3.33 16.30 -1.33
CA LEU A 195 -2.09 16.96 -1.76
C LEU A 195 -2.28 18.48 -1.94
N ALA A 196 -3.45 18.92 -2.38
CA ALA A 196 -3.80 20.33 -2.40
C ALA A 196 -3.78 20.92 -0.98
N ALA A 197 -4.44 20.27 -0.02
CA ALA A 197 -4.51 20.73 1.37
C ALA A 197 -3.15 20.77 2.09
N ILE A 198 -2.21 19.88 1.75
CA ILE A 198 -0.85 19.89 2.32
C ILE A 198 -0.02 21.08 1.84
N ARG A 199 -0.34 21.63 0.67
CA ARG A 199 0.42 22.73 0.04
C ARG A 199 -0.02 24.11 0.51
N GLU A 200 -1.20 24.22 1.12
CA GLU A 200 -1.73 25.45 1.73
C GLU A 200 -1.08 25.74 3.09
#